data_AF-A0A959FG37-F1
#
_entry.id   AF-A0A959FG37-F1
#
_cell.length_a   1.000
_cell.length_b   1.000
_cell.length_c   1.000
_cell.angle_alpha   90.00
_cell.angle_beta   90.00
_cell.angle_gamma   90.00
#
_symmetry.space_group_name_H-M   'P 1'
#
loop_
_entity.id
_entity.type
_entity.pdbx_description
1 polymer ?
#
loop_
_entity_poly.entity_id
_entity_poly.type
_entity_poly.pdbx_seq_one_letter_code
_entity_poly.pdbx_strand_id
1 'polypeptide(L)'
;RQGGSHFNPYVYSDITTIADHRHQSAHGGARVYQSDAFPPKSQGRIFMANIHEHAVLTDLLEPSGSGFLGRHGDDFMLANNAQWIGFSLEVGRDGDLYVLDWHDADICGKEVLNKETGRVFRLSPKQSAAASFPHRYDDLSTLSDLDLAQLQQVPSVWHATRARTILQYRAQVRAIDDEALA
;
A
#
# COMPACT_ATOMS: atom_id res chain seq x y z
N ARG A 1 -3.99 21.47 13.40
CA ARG A 1 -3.77 21.23 11.95
C ARG A 1 -2.77 22.26 11.44
N GLN A 2 -1.87 21.90 10.51
CA GLN A 2 -0.90 22.84 9.95
C GLN A 2 -1.54 23.92 9.05
N GLY A 3 -2.73 23.67 8.50
CA GLY A 3 -3.45 24.59 7.59
C GLY A 3 -4.34 25.68 8.23
N GLY A 4 -4.17 26.07 9.49
CA GLY A 4 -4.91 27.21 10.09
C GLY A 4 -6.29 26.84 10.70
N SER A 5 -7.36 27.62 10.45
CA SER A 5 -8.76 27.37 10.88
C SER A 5 -9.67 26.95 9.73
N HIS A 6 -10.68 26.08 9.96
CA HIS A 6 -11.51 25.52 8.89
C HIS A 6 -12.06 26.62 7.97
N PHE A 7 -11.89 26.46 6.65
CA PHE A 7 -12.20 27.51 5.68
C PHE A 7 -13.71 27.76 5.55
N ASN A 8 -14.53 26.72 5.81
CA ASN A 8 -15.98 26.85 5.86
C ASN A 8 -16.42 27.05 7.32
N PRO A 9 -17.01 28.21 7.68
CA PRO A 9 -17.45 28.51 9.04
C PRO A 9 -18.69 27.72 9.47
N TYR A 10 -19.38 27.05 8.54
CA TYR A 10 -20.60 26.27 8.80
C TYR A 10 -20.35 24.76 8.93
N VAL A 11 -19.09 24.32 9.00
CA VAL A 11 -18.79 22.90 9.21
C VAL A 11 -19.14 22.51 10.66
N TYR A 12 -19.78 21.35 10.86
CA TYR A 12 -20.06 20.85 12.20
C TYR A 12 -18.79 20.36 12.89
N SER A 13 -17.98 19.55 12.19
CA SER A 13 -16.70 19.05 12.67
C SER A 13 -15.82 18.58 11.50
N ASP A 14 -14.51 18.54 11.73
CA ASP A 14 -13.56 17.90 10.81
C ASP A 14 -13.71 16.37 10.83
N ILE A 15 -13.29 15.72 9.74
CA ILE A 15 -13.03 14.27 9.75
C ILE A 15 -11.80 14.04 10.63
N THR A 16 -11.97 13.28 11.70
CA THR A 16 -10.88 12.95 12.62
C THR A 16 -10.13 11.69 12.19
N THR A 17 -8.93 11.50 12.73
CA THR A 17 -8.21 10.24 12.56
C THR A 17 -9.04 9.07 13.07
N ILE A 18 -8.90 7.92 12.42
CA ILE A 18 -9.49 6.65 12.86
C ILE A 18 -8.60 5.93 13.88
N ALA A 19 -7.39 6.39 14.11
CA ALA A 19 -6.45 5.79 15.04
C ALA A 19 -6.73 6.21 16.49
N ASP A 20 -6.60 5.28 17.44
CA ASP A 20 -6.71 5.55 18.88
C ASP A 20 -5.40 6.02 19.53
N HIS A 21 -4.34 6.06 18.74
CA HIS A 21 -2.98 6.38 19.13
C HIS A 21 -2.42 7.46 18.20
N ARG A 22 -1.14 7.78 18.40
CA ARG A 22 -0.42 8.75 17.55
C ARG A 22 0.91 8.16 17.10
N HIS A 23 1.17 8.24 15.82
CA HIS A 23 2.52 8.18 15.27
C HIS A 23 3.16 9.56 15.35
N GLN A 24 4.49 9.62 15.43
CA GLN A 24 5.16 10.92 15.42
C GLN A 24 5.17 11.46 13.99
N SER A 25 4.59 12.65 13.81
CA SER A 25 4.65 13.40 12.56
C SER A 25 3.89 12.77 11.38
N ALA A 26 4.42 12.85 10.16
CA ALA A 26 3.70 12.59 8.92
C ALA A 26 4.04 11.25 8.25
N HIS A 27 3.05 10.70 7.54
CA HIS A 27 3.19 9.45 6.79
C HIS A 27 3.38 9.69 5.29
N GLY A 28 4.16 8.82 4.65
CA GLY A 28 4.40 8.77 3.22
C GLY A 28 3.80 7.52 2.60
N GLY A 29 2.54 7.64 2.15
CA GLY A 29 1.79 6.52 1.58
C GLY A 29 1.30 5.51 2.62
N ALA A 30 0.32 4.70 2.20
CA ALA A 30 -0.29 3.68 3.04
C ALA A 30 -0.83 2.53 2.19
N ARG A 31 -0.66 1.28 2.65
CA ARG A 31 -1.20 0.09 2.00
C ARG A 31 -1.72 -0.90 3.02
N VAL A 32 -2.98 -1.32 2.87
CA VAL A 32 -3.49 -2.50 3.59
C VAL A 32 -2.90 -3.74 2.94
N TYR A 33 -2.29 -4.60 3.75
CA TYR A 33 -1.63 -5.79 3.25
C TYR A 33 -2.64 -6.90 3.00
N GLN A 34 -2.75 -7.30 1.72
CA GLN A 34 -3.68 -8.32 1.22
C GLN A 34 -2.95 -9.24 0.22
N SER A 35 -1.76 -9.71 0.59
CA SER A 35 -0.93 -10.59 -0.26
C SER A 35 -0.18 -11.60 0.60
N ASP A 36 0.50 -12.58 0.03
CA ASP A 36 0.86 -13.82 0.74
C ASP A 36 2.31 -13.96 1.20
N ALA A 37 3.21 -13.02 0.86
CA ALA A 37 4.62 -13.16 1.23
C ALA A 37 4.86 -13.10 2.75
N PHE A 38 4.27 -12.11 3.44
CA PHE A 38 4.48 -11.91 4.86
C PHE A 38 3.63 -12.87 5.73
N PRO A 39 4.06 -13.15 6.97
CA PRO A 39 3.34 -14.07 7.85
C PRO A 39 1.87 -13.70 8.05
N PRO A 40 0.98 -14.66 8.39
CA PRO A 40 -0.46 -14.42 8.53
C PRO A 40 -0.84 -13.23 9.42
N LYS A 41 -0.04 -12.91 10.45
CA LYS A 41 -0.25 -11.75 11.33
C LYS A 41 -0.22 -10.40 10.61
N SER A 42 0.35 -10.32 9.41
CA SER A 42 0.45 -9.11 8.60
C SER A 42 -0.81 -8.87 7.76
N GLN A 43 -1.66 -9.89 7.54
CA GLN A 43 -2.88 -9.73 6.75
C GLN A 43 -3.81 -8.70 7.36
N GLY A 44 -4.35 -7.81 6.53
CA GLY A 44 -5.29 -6.77 6.94
C GLY A 44 -4.66 -5.62 7.73
N ARG A 45 -3.36 -5.68 8.07
CA ARG A 45 -2.64 -4.54 8.65
C ARG A 45 -2.42 -3.46 7.61
N ILE A 46 -2.46 -2.21 8.04
CA ILE A 46 -2.06 -1.08 7.21
C ILE A 46 -0.58 -0.79 7.45
N PHE A 47 0.21 -0.78 6.39
CA PHE A 47 1.62 -0.39 6.38
C PHE A 47 1.73 1.06 5.93
N MET A 48 2.55 1.84 6.62
CA MET A 48 2.72 3.27 6.37
C MET A 48 4.20 3.62 6.52
N ALA A 49 4.77 4.36 5.57
CA ALA A 49 6.09 4.94 5.81
C ALA A 49 5.91 6.14 6.73
N ASN A 50 6.86 6.35 7.65
CA ASN A 50 6.94 7.56 8.46
C ASN A 50 8.17 8.35 8.02
N ILE A 51 7.94 9.58 7.54
CA ILE A 51 8.98 10.41 6.92
C ILE A 51 9.97 10.98 7.94
N HIS A 52 9.53 11.21 9.19
CA HIS A 52 10.37 11.80 10.24
C HIS A 52 11.01 10.75 11.15
N GLU A 53 10.38 9.59 11.29
CA GLU A 53 10.96 8.48 12.05
C GLU A 53 11.87 7.59 11.19
N HIS A 54 11.95 7.87 9.88
CA HIS A 54 12.70 7.08 8.91
C HIS A 54 12.36 5.58 8.99
N ALA A 55 11.05 5.32 9.03
CA ALA A 55 10.51 4.02 9.40
C ALA A 55 9.41 3.55 8.45
N VAL A 56 9.11 2.25 8.50
CA VAL A 56 7.80 1.72 8.10
C VAL A 56 7.12 1.22 9.35
N LEU A 57 5.92 1.73 9.59
CA LEU A 57 5.07 1.43 10.73
C LEU A 57 3.85 0.64 10.27
N THR A 58 3.22 -0.06 11.20
CA THR A 58 1.96 -0.76 10.93
C THR A 58 0.92 -0.46 11.97
N ASP A 59 -0.34 -0.41 11.54
CA ASP A 59 -1.50 -0.43 12.44
C ASP A 59 -2.38 -1.67 12.15
N LEU A 60 -3.08 -2.12 13.19
CA LEU A 60 -4.16 -3.08 13.05
C LEU A 60 -5.48 -2.33 12.81
N LEU A 61 -6.24 -2.76 11.81
CA LEU A 61 -7.55 -2.20 11.51
C LEU A 61 -8.64 -3.07 12.15
N GLU A 62 -9.24 -2.59 13.23
CA GLU A 62 -10.35 -3.27 13.91
C GLU A 62 -11.69 -2.74 13.39
N PRO A 63 -12.61 -3.58 12.88
CA PRO A 63 -13.93 -3.12 12.44
C PRO A 63 -14.68 -2.38 13.56
N SER A 64 -15.22 -1.20 13.25
CA SER A 64 -15.99 -0.39 14.19
C SER A 64 -17.07 0.40 13.46
N GLY A 65 -18.34 0.04 13.71
CA GLY A 65 -19.48 0.60 12.98
C GLY A 65 -19.35 0.39 11.48
N SER A 66 -19.38 1.48 10.71
CA SER A 66 -19.21 1.48 9.25
C SER A 66 -17.75 1.68 8.78
N GLY A 67 -16.78 1.65 9.70
CA GLY A 67 -15.36 1.89 9.41
C GLY A 67 -14.43 1.01 10.25
N PHE A 68 -13.25 1.54 10.57
CA PHE A 68 -12.22 0.86 11.33
C PHE A 68 -11.67 1.76 12.44
N LEU A 69 -11.22 1.14 13.54
CA LEU A 69 -10.37 1.73 14.56
C LEU A 69 -8.92 1.27 14.30
N GLY A 70 -8.01 2.22 14.12
CA GLY A 70 -6.59 1.93 13.95
C GLY A 70 -5.90 1.76 15.30
N ARG A 71 -5.46 0.55 15.63
CA ARG A 71 -4.62 0.25 16.80
C ARG A 71 -3.17 0.24 16.40
N HIS A 72 -2.29 0.73 17.27
CA HIS A 72 -0.85 0.67 17.05
C HIS A 72 -0.41 -0.78 16.84
N GLY A 73 0.36 -1.02 15.78
CA GLY A 73 0.94 -2.31 15.47
C GLY A 73 2.43 -2.38 15.79
N ASP A 74 3.22 -2.76 14.78
CA ASP A 74 4.65 -2.97 14.89
C ASP A 74 5.39 -1.78 14.23
N ASP A 75 6.50 -1.33 14.83
CA ASP A 75 7.54 -0.53 14.18
C ASP A 75 8.31 -1.42 13.20
N PHE A 76 7.67 -1.75 12.09
CA PHE A 76 8.04 -2.84 11.21
C PHE A 76 9.48 -2.75 10.66
N MET A 77 9.96 -1.55 10.36
CA MET A 77 11.33 -1.32 9.89
C MET A 77 11.83 0.06 10.30
N LEU A 78 13.10 0.15 10.71
CA LEU A 78 13.84 1.40 10.87
C LEU A 78 14.98 1.43 9.84
N ALA A 79 15.03 2.49 9.03
CA ALA A 79 15.98 2.60 7.93
C ALA A 79 17.43 2.86 8.40
N ASN A 80 17.59 3.31 9.65
CA ASN A 80 18.88 3.69 10.24
C ASN A 80 19.69 4.65 9.35
N ASN A 81 18.99 5.56 8.68
CA ASN A 81 19.56 6.56 7.78
C ASN A 81 18.68 7.81 7.78
N ALA A 82 19.21 8.93 8.24
CA ALA A 82 18.47 10.19 8.38
C ALA A 82 18.06 10.84 7.05
N GLN A 83 18.62 10.36 5.93
CA GLN A 83 18.19 10.80 4.60
C GLN A 83 17.12 9.89 4.01
N TRP A 84 16.76 8.77 4.65
CA TRP A 84 15.71 7.89 4.12
C TRP A 84 14.34 8.52 4.38
N ILE A 85 13.57 8.78 3.33
CA ILE A 85 12.24 9.37 3.40
C ILE A 85 11.30 8.49 2.58
N GLY A 86 10.65 7.53 3.22
CA GLY A 86 9.63 6.71 2.58
C GLY A 86 8.37 7.54 2.27
N PHE A 87 8.04 7.68 0.99
CA PHE A 87 6.98 8.57 0.51
C PHE A 87 5.80 7.83 -0.12
N SER A 88 5.99 6.58 -0.54
CA SER A 88 4.93 5.72 -1.04
C SER A 88 5.23 4.26 -0.76
N LEU A 89 4.16 3.46 -0.71
CA LEU A 89 4.19 2.02 -0.48
C LEU A 89 3.36 1.32 -1.56
N GLU A 90 3.85 0.20 -2.07
CA GLU A 90 3.10 -0.69 -2.95
C GLU A 90 3.35 -2.16 -2.59
N VAL A 91 2.39 -3.02 -2.94
CA VAL A 91 2.58 -4.48 -2.86
C VAL A 91 2.93 -5.00 -4.24
N GLY A 92 4.04 -5.72 -4.37
CA GLY A 92 4.48 -6.29 -5.63
C GLY A 92 3.89 -7.67 -5.92
N ARG A 93 4.16 -8.19 -7.12
CA ARG A 93 3.72 -9.53 -7.58
C ARG A 93 4.16 -10.68 -6.67
N ASP A 94 5.31 -10.52 -6.02
CA ASP A 94 5.86 -11.52 -5.10
C ASP A 94 5.18 -11.50 -3.73
N GLY A 95 4.31 -10.53 -3.48
CA GLY A 95 3.68 -10.27 -2.18
C GLY A 95 4.52 -9.41 -1.24
N ASP A 96 5.70 -8.98 -1.69
CA ASP A 96 6.59 -8.09 -0.97
C ASP A 96 6.13 -6.64 -1.02
N LEU A 97 6.63 -5.83 -0.07
CA LEU A 97 6.37 -4.39 -0.04
C LEU A 97 7.48 -3.65 -0.77
N TYR A 98 7.10 -2.63 -1.54
CA TYR A 98 8.00 -1.72 -2.22
C TYR A 98 7.82 -0.33 -1.63
N VAL A 99 8.92 0.30 -1.24
CA VAL A 99 8.91 1.67 -0.70
C VAL A 99 9.64 2.59 -1.65
N LEU A 100 8.98 3.68 -2.04
CA LEU A 100 9.63 4.78 -2.73
C LEU A 100 10.29 5.69 -1.69
N ASP A 101 11.61 5.82 -1.78
CA ASP A 101 12.43 6.66 -0.92
C ASP A 101 12.86 7.90 -1.71
N TRP A 102 12.42 9.09 -1.28
CA TRP A 102 12.85 10.37 -1.87
C TRP A 102 14.37 10.52 -1.72
N HIS A 103 14.92 10.11 -0.59
CA HIS A 103 16.33 10.21 -0.22
C HIS A 103 16.92 11.63 -0.19
N ASP A 104 16.45 12.47 0.72
CA ASP A 104 16.96 13.84 0.98
C ASP A 104 17.00 14.10 2.49
N ALA A 105 17.83 15.03 2.98
CA ALA A 105 17.91 15.37 4.40
C ALA A 105 16.94 16.51 4.79
N ASP A 106 16.53 17.35 3.84
CA ASP A 106 15.73 18.55 4.11
C ASP A 106 14.22 18.26 4.16
N ILE A 107 13.80 17.45 5.15
CA ILE A 107 12.39 17.10 5.34
C ILE A 107 11.58 18.37 5.69
N CYS A 108 10.53 18.64 4.91
CA CYS A 108 9.67 19.82 5.04
C CYS A 108 10.37 21.18 4.79
N GLY A 109 11.62 21.18 4.34
CA GLY A 109 12.29 22.39 3.91
C GLY A 109 11.89 22.81 2.49
N LYS A 110 12.55 23.84 1.99
CA LYS A 110 12.27 24.42 0.66
C LYS A 110 13.31 24.02 -0.38
N GLU A 111 14.42 23.42 0.05
CA GLU A 111 15.53 23.09 -0.82
C GLU A 111 15.47 21.61 -1.18
N VAL A 112 15.88 21.29 -2.40
CA VAL A 112 16.11 19.92 -2.82
C VAL A 112 17.61 19.76 -2.94
N LEU A 113 18.21 19.11 -1.95
CA LEU A 113 19.65 18.97 -1.85
C LEU A 113 20.14 17.83 -2.74
N ASN A 114 19.35 16.76 -2.88
CA ASN A 114 19.73 15.56 -3.63
C ASN A 114 18.61 15.11 -4.59
N LYS A 115 18.64 15.62 -5.83
CA LYS A 115 17.57 15.37 -6.83
C LYS A 115 17.57 13.98 -7.44
N GLU A 116 18.75 13.39 -7.60
CA GLU A 116 18.96 12.17 -8.40
C GLU A 116 19.24 10.92 -7.54
N THR A 117 19.01 11.03 -6.23
CA THR A 117 19.40 10.00 -5.26
C THR A 117 18.23 9.17 -4.77
N GLY A 118 17.03 9.39 -5.32
CA GLY A 118 15.84 8.61 -4.98
C GLY A 118 16.05 7.12 -5.20
N ARG A 119 15.42 6.29 -4.37
CA ARG A 119 15.59 4.84 -4.35
C ARG A 119 14.26 4.13 -4.27
N VAL A 120 14.25 2.87 -4.67
CA VAL A 120 13.14 1.95 -4.42
C VAL A 120 13.67 0.78 -3.59
N PHE A 121 13.09 0.60 -2.40
CA PHE A 121 13.41 -0.53 -1.55
C PHE A 121 12.37 -1.63 -1.73
N ARG A 122 12.84 -2.87 -1.80
CA ARG A 122 11.99 -4.06 -1.67
C ARG A 122 12.15 -4.60 -0.25
N LEU A 123 11.06 -4.65 0.50
CA LEU A 123 10.98 -5.26 1.82
C LEU A 123 10.38 -6.66 1.65
N SER A 124 11.22 -7.67 1.86
CA SER A 124 10.84 -9.08 1.77
C SER A 124 11.06 -9.76 3.11
N PRO A 125 10.18 -10.69 3.51
CA PRO A 125 10.47 -11.57 4.64
C PRO A 125 11.66 -12.48 4.31
N LYS A 126 12.43 -12.88 5.33
CA LYS A 126 13.56 -13.81 5.14
C LYS A 126 13.13 -15.16 4.56
N GLN A 127 11.91 -15.58 4.88
CA GLN A 127 11.25 -16.76 4.34
C GLN A 127 9.87 -16.31 3.86
N SER A 128 9.65 -16.33 2.55
CA SER A 128 8.36 -15.94 1.96
C SER A 128 7.34 -17.05 2.12
N ALA A 129 6.13 -16.68 2.56
CA ALA A 129 4.96 -17.55 2.62
C ALA A 129 4.14 -17.53 1.30
N ALA A 130 4.67 -16.86 0.27
CA ALA A 130 4.03 -16.74 -1.04
C ALA A 130 3.63 -18.10 -1.62
N ALA A 131 2.36 -18.27 -1.94
CA ALA A 131 1.83 -19.50 -2.53
C ALA A 131 2.21 -19.58 -4.01
N SER A 132 2.57 -20.77 -4.49
CA SER A 132 2.65 -21.01 -5.93
C SER A 132 1.24 -21.27 -6.46
N PHE A 133 0.73 -20.36 -7.30
CA PHE A 133 -0.55 -20.49 -7.98
C PHE A 133 -0.38 -20.25 -9.50
N PRO A 134 -1.30 -20.75 -10.35
CA PRO A 134 -1.22 -20.55 -11.80
C PRO A 134 -1.10 -19.07 -12.19
N HIS A 135 -0.25 -18.77 -13.16
CA HIS A 135 -0.03 -17.40 -13.69
C HIS A 135 0.63 -16.39 -12.75
N ARG A 136 1.23 -16.81 -11.63
CA ARG A 136 1.94 -15.88 -10.72
C ARG A 136 3.05 -15.06 -11.39
N TYR A 137 3.68 -15.62 -12.41
CA TYR A 137 4.83 -15.00 -13.09
C TYR A 137 4.62 -14.82 -14.59
N ASP A 138 3.42 -15.11 -15.08
CA ASP A 138 3.08 -14.99 -16.49
C ASP A 138 2.78 -13.54 -16.86
N ASP A 139 2.79 -13.24 -18.16
CA ASP A 139 2.28 -11.97 -18.66
C ASP A 139 0.75 -11.97 -18.64
N LEU A 140 0.18 -11.33 -17.61
CA LEU A 140 -1.28 -11.25 -17.43
C LEU A 140 -2.00 -10.64 -18.64
N SER A 141 -1.34 -9.84 -19.48
CA SER A 141 -1.99 -9.25 -20.66
C SER A 141 -2.38 -10.28 -21.72
N THR A 142 -1.75 -11.45 -21.69
CA THR A 142 -1.95 -12.55 -22.65
C THR A 142 -3.02 -13.55 -22.21
N LEU A 143 -3.48 -13.49 -20.96
CA LEU A 143 -4.44 -14.44 -20.39
C LEU A 143 -5.85 -14.26 -20.95
N SER A 144 -6.66 -15.31 -20.88
CA SER A 144 -8.10 -15.24 -21.21
C SER A 144 -8.85 -14.35 -20.22
N ASP A 145 -10.08 -13.91 -20.55
CA ASP A 145 -10.89 -13.15 -19.60
C ASP A 145 -11.25 -13.98 -18.36
N LEU A 146 -11.50 -15.28 -18.55
CA LEU A 146 -11.80 -16.21 -17.47
C LEU A 146 -10.61 -16.36 -16.51
N ASP A 147 -9.39 -16.54 -17.03
CA ASP A 147 -8.19 -16.65 -16.19
C ASP A 147 -7.96 -15.35 -15.39
N LEU A 148 -8.17 -14.19 -16.02
CA LEU A 148 -8.09 -12.89 -15.33
C LEU A 148 -9.16 -12.73 -14.24
N ALA A 149 -10.39 -13.20 -14.48
CA ALA A 149 -11.45 -13.20 -13.48
C ALA A 149 -11.11 -14.14 -12.31
N GLN A 150 -10.52 -15.30 -12.59
CA GLN A 150 -10.08 -16.26 -11.56
C GLN A 150 -8.96 -15.71 -10.66
N LEU A 151 -8.14 -14.77 -11.15
CA LEU A 151 -7.14 -14.07 -10.33
C LEU A 151 -7.75 -13.19 -9.21
N GLN A 152 -9.07 -13.03 -9.12
CA GLN A 152 -9.70 -12.42 -7.94
C GLN A 152 -9.67 -13.33 -6.71
N GLN A 153 -9.48 -14.64 -6.90
CA GLN A 153 -9.53 -15.65 -5.83
C GLN A 153 -8.13 -16.04 -5.30
N VAL A 154 -7.05 -15.55 -5.93
CA VAL A 154 -5.69 -15.86 -5.50
C VAL A 154 -5.27 -14.93 -4.35
N PRO A 155 -4.37 -15.37 -3.45
CA PRO A 155 -3.97 -14.60 -2.26
C PRO A 155 -2.94 -13.50 -2.60
N SER A 156 -3.23 -12.68 -3.61
CA SER A 156 -2.35 -11.59 -4.03
C SER A 156 -3.16 -10.41 -4.58
N VAL A 157 -3.18 -9.31 -3.83
CA VAL A 157 -3.78 -8.03 -4.28
C VAL A 157 -3.18 -7.49 -5.57
N TRP A 158 -1.90 -7.74 -5.85
CA TRP A 158 -1.25 -7.27 -7.08
C TRP A 158 -1.91 -7.91 -8.32
N HIS A 159 -2.00 -9.24 -8.34
CA HIS A 159 -2.65 -10.01 -9.40
C HIS A 159 -4.12 -9.63 -9.56
N ALA A 160 -4.89 -9.61 -8.45
CA ALA A 160 -6.30 -9.26 -8.48
C ALA A 160 -6.52 -7.85 -9.06
N THR A 161 -5.73 -6.88 -8.64
CA THR A 161 -5.82 -5.48 -9.12
C THR A 161 -5.42 -5.36 -10.57
N ARG A 162 -4.28 -5.96 -10.96
CA ARG A 162 -3.80 -5.90 -12.34
C ARG A 162 -4.78 -6.56 -13.31
N ALA A 163 -5.37 -7.68 -12.91
CA ALA A 163 -6.38 -8.38 -13.71
C ALA A 163 -7.63 -7.52 -13.92
N ARG A 164 -8.15 -6.87 -12.85
CA ARG A 164 -9.27 -5.92 -12.98
C ARG A 164 -8.95 -4.76 -13.93
N THR A 165 -7.74 -4.20 -13.87
CA THR A 165 -7.34 -3.13 -14.80
C THR A 165 -7.35 -3.61 -16.25
N ILE A 166 -6.85 -4.82 -16.52
CA ILE A 166 -6.83 -5.40 -17.87
C ILE A 166 -8.26 -5.67 -18.36
N LEU A 167 -9.11 -6.30 -17.53
CA LEU A 167 -10.51 -6.56 -17.86
C LEU A 167 -11.28 -5.26 -18.11
N GLN A 168 -11.07 -4.23 -17.28
CA GLN A 168 -11.68 -2.92 -17.46
C GLN A 168 -11.27 -2.29 -18.80
N TYR A 169 -10.00 -2.37 -19.18
CA TYR A 169 -9.53 -1.91 -20.49
C TYR A 169 -10.16 -2.72 -21.63
N ARG A 170 -10.17 -4.06 -21.52
CA ARG A 170 -10.78 -4.95 -22.52
C ARG A 170 -12.25 -4.63 -22.75
N ALA A 171 -13.02 -4.39 -21.68
CA ALA A 171 -14.43 -4.02 -21.75
C ALA A 171 -14.69 -2.70 -22.51
N GLN A 172 -13.69 -1.82 -22.65
CA GLN A 172 -13.80 -0.59 -23.46
C GLN A 172 -13.57 -0.84 -24.95
N VAL A 173 -12.89 -1.93 -25.31
CA VAL A 173 -12.49 -2.22 -26.71
C VAL A 173 -13.21 -3.42 -27.31
N ARG A 174 -13.72 -4.35 -26.49
CA ARG A 174 -14.54 -5.50 -26.89
C ARG A 174 -15.43 -5.97 -25.74
N ALA A 175 -16.44 -6.78 -26.05
CA ALA A 175 -17.19 -7.51 -25.04
C ALA A 175 -16.27 -8.47 -24.28
N ILE A 176 -16.49 -8.59 -22.96
CA ILE A 176 -15.85 -9.60 -22.10
C ILE A 176 -16.56 -10.93 -22.30
N ASP A 177 -15.81 -12.04 -22.29
CA ASP A 177 -16.40 -13.37 -22.47
C ASP A 177 -17.42 -13.67 -21.36
N ASP A 178 -18.59 -14.21 -21.72
CA ASP A 178 -19.70 -14.47 -20.79
C ASP A 178 -19.29 -15.38 -19.62
N GLU A 179 -18.37 -16.32 -19.85
CA GLU A 179 -17.84 -17.22 -18.81
C GLU A 179 -17.09 -16.46 -17.71
N ALA A 180 -16.51 -15.30 -18.00
CA ALA A 180 -15.79 -14.48 -17.04
C ALA A 180 -16.70 -13.57 -16.19
N LEU A 181 -17.99 -13.49 -16.54
CA LEU A 181 -18.99 -12.67 -15.84
C LEU A 181 -19.86 -13.49 -14.86
N ALA A 182 -19.81 -14.82 -14.93
CA ALA A 182 -20.56 -15.75 -14.10
C ALA A 182 -19.91 -15.97 -12.72
#